data_AF-A0AAW1V178-F1
#
_entry.id   AF-A0AAW1V178-F1
#
_cell.length_a   1.000
_cell.length_b   1.000
_cell.length_c   1.000
_cell.angle_alpha   90.00
_cell.angle_beta   90.00
_cell.angle_gamma   90.00
#
_symmetry.space_group_name_H-M   'P 1'
#
loop_
_entity.id
_entity.type
_entity.pdbx_description
1 polymer ?
#
loop_
_entity_poly.entity_id
_entity_poly.type
_entity_poly.pdbx_seq_one_letter_code
_entity_poly.pdbx_strand_id
1 'polypeptide(L)'
;MLPWKETESIFLTYPKDYCRTVDRSDETRDLDSLNEGKRPLVIILAWTSAIERHMRLYSKIFEDEGYITLISICPVMVAFWHQDIMHEIAQKLVNTIEENNLYDNPTIIQLFSNGGAMQYEFFMKALKRNRKFLNVKGVIFDSLPAKTNFRNYFKAIHIMRGGTSEAKSALMTASLFTGWRMRFMI
;
A
#
# COMPACT_ATOMS: atom_id res chain seq x y z
N MET A 1 -20.85 -11.71 -13.56
CA MET A 1 -19.51 -11.63 -12.92
C MET A 1 -19.11 -10.17 -12.96
N LEU A 2 -18.83 -9.51 -11.83
CA LEU A 2 -18.57 -8.07 -11.82
C LEU A 2 -17.15 -7.78 -12.39
N PRO A 3 -16.98 -6.76 -13.25
CA PRO A 3 -15.76 -6.54 -14.05
C PRO A 3 -14.50 -6.22 -13.23
N TRP A 4 -14.63 -5.92 -11.95
CA TRP A 4 -13.49 -5.66 -11.03
C TRP A 4 -12.89 -6.91 -10.41
N LYS A 5 -13.47 -8.10 -10.61
CA LYS A 5 -12.91 -9.36 -10.09
C LYS A 5 -11.69 -9.86 -10.87
N GLU A 6 -11.43 -9.35 -12.08
CA GLU A 6 -10.41 -9.88 -12.99
C GLU A 6 -9.06 -9.15 -12.93
N THR A 7 -8.98 -7.95 -12.35
CA THR A 7 -7.68 -7.31 -12.10
C THR A 7 -7.02 -7.95 -10.89
N GLU A 8 -5.93 -8.70 -11.12
CA GLU A 8 -5.02 -9.10 -10.04
C GLU A 8 -4.59 -7.84 -9.29
N SER A 9 -5.03 -7.74 -8.03
CA SER A 9 -4.79 -6.56 -7.20
C SER A 9 -3.53 -6.68 -6.37
N ILE A 10 -2.86 -7.84 -6.37
CA ILE A 10 -1.72 -8.13 -5.52
C ILE A 10 -0.61 -8.78 -6.35
N PHE A 11 0.60 -8.24 -6.25
CA PHE A 11 1.77 -8.72 -6.97
C PHE A 11 2.90 -8.99 -5.98
N LEU A 12 3.43 -10.21 -5.98
CA LEU A 12 4.62 -10.58 -5.21
C LEU A 12 5.78 -10.77 -6.18
N THR A 13 6.86 -10.02 -5.95
CA THR A 13 8.09 -10.11 -6.76
C THR A 13 9.28 -10.33 -5.85
N TYR A 14 10.23 -11.11 -6.37
CA TYR A 14 11.49 -11.42 -5.71
C TYR A 14 12.63 -10.77 -6.48
N PRO A 15 13.69 -10.32 -5.79
CA PRO A 15 14.86 -9.74 -6.45
C PRO A 15 15.56 -10.79 -7.31
N LYS A 16 16.24 -10.37 -8.39
CA LYS A 16 16.84 -11.29 -9.37
C LYS A 16 17.84 -12.29 -8.77
N ASP A 17 18.57 -11.88 -7.73
CA ASP A 17 19.53 -12.74 -7.04
C ASP A 17 18.88 -13.75 -6.08
N TYR A 18 17.56 -13.69 -5.89
CA TYR A 18 16.82 -14.68 -5.10
C TYR A 18 16.90 -16.09 -5.72
N CYS A 19 16.68 -16.21 -7.04
CA CYS A 19 16.77 -17.49 -7.74
C CYS A 19 18.20 -18.07 -7.72
N ARG A 20 19.23 -17.22 -7.81
CA ARG A 20 20.64 -17.68 -7.75
C ARG A 20 21.01 -18.29 -6.40
N THR A 21 20.40 -17.83 -5.30
CA THR A 21 20.65 -18.42 -3.97
C THR A 21 19.91 -19.73 -3.76
N VAL A 22 18.83 -19.99 -4.50
CA VAL A 22 18.11 -21.27 -4.45
C VAL A 22 18.86 -22.35 -5.24
N ASP A 23 19.47 -22.01 -6.37
CA ASP A 23 20.22 -22.96 -7.21
C ASP A 23 21.66 -23.25 -6.69
N ARG A 24 22.21 -22.40 -5.82
CA ARG A 24 23.59 -22.53 -5.31
C ARG A 24 23.60 -23.09 -3.89
N SER A 25 22.92 -24.22 -3.68
CA SER A 25 22.89 -24.92 -2.38
C SER A 25 23.98 -25.98 -2.22
N ASP A 26 25.14 -25.83 -2.86
CA ASP A 26 26.35 -26.58 -2.52
C ASP A 26 27.59 -25.69 -2.77
N GLU A 27 28.47 -25.62 -1.77
CA GLU A 27 29.85 -25.10 -1.86
C GLU A 27 30.05 -23.60 -2.15
N THR A 28 29.79 -22.76 -1.14
CA THR A 28 30.73 -21.73 -0.61
C THR A 28 29.96 -20.84 0.35
N ARG A 29 29.75 -21.33 1.57
CA ARG A 29 29.61 -20.45 2.73
C ARG A 29 30.99 -19.86 2.93
N ASP A 30 31.20 -18.57 2.66
CA ASP A 30 32.23 -17.78 3.34
C ASP A 30 32.10 -16.29 2.96
N LEU A 31 31.86 -15.47 3.99
CA LEU A 31 32.10 -14.02 4.13
C LEU A 31 30.94 -12.99 4.07
N ASP A 32 29.70 -13.35 3.75
CA ASP A 32 28.53 -12.43 3.89
C ASP A 32 27.58 -12.78 5.05
N SER A 33 27.96 -13.72 5.91
CA SER A 33 27.20 -14.22 7.07
C SER A 33 27.16 -13.26 8.28
N LEU A 34 27.31 -11.94 8.07
CA LEU A 34 27.20 -10.93 9.14
C LEU A 34 25.80 -10.32 9.32
N ASN A 35 24.75 -11.04 8.90
CA ASN A 35 23.40 -10.93 9.48
C ASN A 35 22.54 -12.12 9.04
N GLU A 36 22.49 -13.19 9.83
CA GLU A 36 21.48 -14.25 9.72
C GLU A 36 20.08 -13.68 10.05
N GLY A 37 19.52 -12.93 9.11
CA GLY A 37 18.17 -12.38 9.15
C GLY A 37 17.42 -12.73 7.88
N LYS A 38 16.12 -13.04 7.99
CA LYS A 38 15.25 -13.17 6.81
C LYS A 38 15.39 -11.92 5.92
N ARG A 39 15.41 -12.10 4.59
CA ARG A 39 15.49 -10.98 3.63
C ARG A 39 14.40 -9.94 3.92
N PRO A 40 14.68 -8.64 3.83
CA PRO A 40 13.68 -7.64 4.14
C PRO A 40 12.54 -7.63 3.12
N LEU A 41 11.33 -7.36 3.60
CA LEU A 41 10.10 -7.27 2.82
C LEU A 41 9.68 -5.80 2.72
N VAL A 42 9.28 -5.37 1.53
CA VAL A 42 8.62 -4.09 1.30
C VAL A 42 7.20 -4.34 0.82
N ILE A 43 6.22 -3.87 1.59
CA ILE A 43 4.80 -3.91 1.23
C ILE A 43 4.43 -2.54 0.67
N ILE A 44 4.14 -2.46 -0.62
CA ILE A 44 3.71 -1.25 -1.31
C ILE A 44 2.18 -1.22 -1.40
N LEU A 45 1.56 -0.30 -0.70
CA LEU A 45 0.12 -0.04 -0.77
C LEU A 45 -0.11 1.12 -1.73
N ALA A 46 -0.48 0.78 -2.96
CA ALA A 46 -0.61 1.72 -4.06
C ALA A 46 -1.80 2.68 -3.90
N TRP A 47 -1.78 3.75 -4.69
CA TRP A 47 -2.93 4.65 -4.82
C TRP A 47 -4.10 3.98 -5.56
N THR A 48 -5.26 4.63 -5.54
CA THR A 48 -6.49 4.11 -6.15
C THR A 48 -6.34 3.97 -7.67
N SER A 49 -6.60 2.77 -8.19
CA SER A 49 -6.46 2.44 -9.62
C SER A 49 -5.06 2.70 -10.17
N ALA A 50 -4.02 2.46 -9.36
CA ALA A 50 -2.65 2.55 -9.81
C ALA A 50 -2.40 1.62 -11.01
N ILE A 51 -1.66 2.13 -11.99
CA ILE A 51 -1.24 1.35 -13.15
C ILE A 51 -0.02 0.55 -12.74
N GLU A 52 -0.05 -0.77 -12.98
CA GLU A 52 1.01 -1.70 -12.61
C GLU A 52 2.40 -1.24 -13.10
N ARG A 53 2.49 -0.72 -14.33
CA ARG A 53 3.74 -0.20 -14.91
C ARG A 53 4.41 0.85 -14.02
N HIS A 54 3.65 1.72 -13.37
CA HIS A 54 4.21 2.71 -12.45
C HIS A 54 4.67 2.06 -11.15
N MET A 55 3.91 1.09 -10.63
CA MET A 55 4.26 0.37 -9.41
C MET A 55 5.55 -0.44 -9.56
N ARG A 56 5.79 -1.02 -10.74
CA ARG A 56 7.05 -1.72 -11.04
C ARG A 56 8.27 -0.81 -10.99
N LEU A 57 8.13 0.48 -11.28
CA LEU A 57 9.25 1.42 -11.15
C LEU A 57 9.61 1.64 -9.68
N TYR A 58 8.60 1.73 -8.80
CA TYR A 58 8.82 1.86 -7.36
C TYR A 58 9.35 0.57 -6.75
N SER A 59 8.81 -0.59 -7.14
CA SER A 59 9.28 -1.88 -6.62
C SER A 59 10.71 -2.17 -7.05
N LYS A 60 11.09 -1.78 -8.27
CA LYS A 60 12.45 -1.96 -8.79
C LYS A 60 13.52 -1.32 -7.89
N ILE A 61 13.25 -0.16 -7.31
CA ILE A 61 14.19 0.50 -6.39
C ILE A 61 14.51 -0.41 -5.20
N PHE A 62 13.52 -1.10 -4.66
CA PHE A 62 13.70 -2.02 -3.54
C PHE A 62 14.27 -3.38 -3.99
N GLU A 63 13.86 -3.87 -5.16
CA GLU A 63 14.37 -5.12 -5.73
C GLU A 63 15.87 -5.04 -6.07
N ASP A 64 16.32 -3.91 -6.60
CA ASP A 64 17.73 -3.65 -6.91
C ASP A 64 18.58 -3.63 -5.62
N GLU A 65 17.98 -3.27 -4.47
CA GLU A 65 18.60 -3.33 -3.13
C GLU A 65 18.38 -4.69 -2.42
N GLY A 66 17.80 -5.67 -3.11
CA GLY A 66 17.65 -7.05 -2.60
C GLY A 66 16.43 -7.32 -1.72
N TYR A 67 15.44 -6.41 -1.69
CA TYR A 67 14.20 -6.59 -0.95
C TYR A 67 13.20 -7.47 -1.72
N ILE A 68 12.40 -8.23 -0.97
CA ILE A 68 11.17 -8.86 -1.49
C ILE A 68 10.10 -7.78 -1.59
N THR A 69 9.35 -7.72 -2.69
CA THR A 69 8.36 -6.66 -2.93
C THR A 69 6.95 -7.24 -3.05
N LEU A 70 6.03 -6.74 -2.23
CA LEU A 70 4.62 -7.11 -2.24
C LEU A 70 3.78 -5.87 -2.51
N ILE A 71 3.16 -5.78 -3.68
CA ILE A 71 2.40 -4.62 -4.14
C ILE A 71 0.92 -4.92 -4.05
N SER A 72 0.13 -4.04 -3.43
CA SER A 72 -1.33 -4.11 -3.40
C SER A 72 -1.96 -2.87 -4.04
N ILE A 73 -2.76 -3.08 -5.07
CA ILE A 73 -3.50 -2.06 -5.82
C ILE A 73 -4.99 -2.14 -5.48
N CYS A 74 -5.54 -1.04 -4.99
CA CYS A 74 -6.98 -0.94 -4.76
C CYS A 74 -7.70 -0.34 -5.97
N PRO A 75 -8.76 -0.97 -6.51
CA PRO A 75 -9.62 -0.35 -7.50
C PRO A 75 -10.29 0.92 -6.96
N VAL A 76 -10.48 1.93 -7.81
CA VAL A 76 -11.07 3.22 -7.39
C VAL A 76 -12.50 3.05 -6.86
N MET A 77 -13.31 2.20 -7.47
CA MET A 77 -14.69 1.96 -7.03
C MET A 77 -14.77 1.34 -5.64
N VAL A 78 -13.84 0.43 -5.32
CA VAL A 78 -13.71 -0.17 -3.98
C VAL A 78 -13.32 0.88 -2.97
N ALA A 79 -12.38 1.75 -3.36
CA ALA A 79 -11.95 2.87 -2.55
C ALA A 79 -13.03 3.93 -2.33
N PHE A 80 -14.23 3.86 -2.93
CA PHE A 80 -15.33 4.81 -2.67
C PHE A 80 -16.64 4.19 -2.19
N TRP A 81 -16.99 2.98 -2.64
CA TRP A 81 -18.36 2.46 -2.50
C TRP A 81 -18.46 1.05 -1.89
N HIS A 82 -17.37 0.27 -1.86
CA HIS A 82 -17.45 -1.16 -1.50
C HIS A 82 -16.41 -1.55 -0.44
N GLN A 83 -16.74 -1.31 0.84
CA GLN A 83 -15.87 -1.69 1.96
C GLN A 83 -15.69 -3.22 2.06
N ASP A 84 -16.69 -4.02 1.68
CA ASP A 84 -16.61 -5.49 1.73
C ASP A 84 -15.48 -6.01 0.83
N ILE A 85 -15.35 -5.44 -0.37
CA ILE A 85 -14.28 -5.80 -1.31
C ILE A 85 -12.90 -5.39 -0.75
N MET A 86 -12.83 -4.30 0.00
CA MET A 86 -11.57 -3.91 0.67
C MET A 86 -11.16 -4.91 1.75
N HIS A 87 -12.12 -5.49 2.48
CA HIS A 87 -11.83 -6.58 3.41
C HIS A 87 -11.31 -7.82 2.66
N GLU A 88 -11.89 -8.16 1.51
CA GLU A 88 -11.40 -9.27 0.68
C GLU A 88 -9.97 -9.04 0.19
N ILE A 89 -9.64 -7.84 -0.28
CA ILE A 89 -8.27 -7.48 -0.71
C ILE A 89 -7.31 -7.58 0.47
N ALA A 90 -7.69 -7.05 1.63
CA ALA A 90 -6.87 -7.12 2.85
C ALA A 90 -6.63 -8.56 3.30
N GLN A 91 -7.64 -9.44 3.23
CA GLN A 91 -7.48 -10.85 3.55
C GLN A 91 -6.59 -11.56 2.53
N LYS A 92 -6.75 -11.29 1.24
CA LYS A 92 -5.85 -11.83 0.20
C LYS A 92 -4.40 -11.43 0.48
N LEU A 93 -4.15 -10.19 0.89
CA LEU A 93 -2.80 -9.71 1.25
C LEU A 93 -2.21 -10.49 2.43
N VAL A 94 -3.01 -10.73 3.48
CA VAL A 94 -2.60 -11.55 4.63
C VAL A 94 -2.32 -13.00 4.24
N ASN A 95 -3.16 -13.57 3.37
CA ASN A 95 -2.98 -14.94 2.87
C ASN A 95 -1.69 -15.04 2.03
N THR A 96 -1.41 -14.10 1.14
CA THR A 96 -0.16 -14.08 0.37
C THR A 96 1.07 -14.04 1.26
N ILE A 97 1.04 -13.28 2.36
CA ILE A 97 2.13 -13.23 3.34
C ILE A 97 2.29 -14.58 4.05
N GLU A 98 1.18 -15.24 4.39
CA GLU A 98 1.17 -16.54 5.05
C GLU A 98 1.68 -17.65 4.14
N GLU A 99 1.16 -17.75 2.92
CA GLU A 99 1.54 -18.73 1.90
C GLU A 99 3.03 -18.66 1.57
N ASN A 100 3.64 -17.47 1.64
CA ASN A 100 5.06 -17.24 1.36
C ASN A 100 5.94 -17.16 2.62
N ASN A 101 5.40 -17.46 3.81
CA ASN A 101 6.12 -17.46 5.09
C ASN A 101 6.87 -16.14 5.41
N LEU A 102 6.24 -15.01 5.09
CA LEU A 102 6.87 -13.68 5.13
C LEU A 102 6.74 -12.94 6.47
N TYR A 103 6.11 -13.52 7.50
CA TYR A 103 5.80 -12.81 8.75
C TYR A 103 7.02 -12.34 9.55
N ASP A 104 8.09 -13.16 9.57
CA ASP A 104 9.29 -12.84 10.35
C ASP A 104 10.26 -11.91 9.59
N ASN A 105 10.01 -11.68 8.29
CA ASN A 105 10.84 -10.81 7.46
C ASN A 105 10.80 -9.37 8.01
N PRO A 106 11.96 -8.71 8.17
CA PRO A 106 12.00 -7.28 8.50
C PRO A 106 11.21 -6.49 7.45
N THR A 107 10.07 -5.92 7.86
CA THR A 107 9.08 -5.40 6.91
C THR A 107 9.04 -3.88 6.93
N ILE A 108 9.11 -3.25 5.77
CA ILE A 108 8.80 -1.83 5.56
C ILE A 108 7.47 -1.75 4.82
N ILE A 109 6.58 -0.84 5.26
CA ILE A 109 5.29 -0.63 4.59
C ILE A 109 5.31 0.77 3.97
N GLN A 110 5.14 0.87 2.66
CA GLN A 110 5.04 2.14 1.95
C GLN A 110 3.60 2.39 1.52
N LEU A 111 3.05 3.53 1.94
CA LEU A 111 1.67 3.92 1.65
C LEU A 111 1.67 5.10 0.69
N PHE A 112 0.97 4.93 -0.44
CA PHE A 112 0.78 6.00 -1.41
C PHE A 112 -0.62 6.59 -1.32
N SER A 113 -0.70 7.90 -1.11
CA SER A 113 -1.94 8.67 -1.16
C SER A 113 -3.03 8.15 -0.21
N ASN A 114 -4.25 8.64 -0.38
CA ASN A 114 -5.41 8.21 0.38
C ASN A 114 -5.77 6.72 0.12
N GLY A 115 -5.48 6.22 -1.08
CA GLY A 115 -5.71 4.81 -1.43
C GLY A 115 -4.87 3.87 -0.57
N GLY A 116 -3.56 4.14 -0.44
CA GLY A 116 -2.66 3.36 0.40
C GLY A 116 -3.00 3.45 1.88
N ALA A 117 -3.35 4.65 2.38
CA ALA A 117 -3.81 4.83 3.76
C ALA A 117 -5.04 3.97 4.09
N MET A 118 -6.01 3.92 3.19
CA MET A 118 -7.20 3.10 3.35
C MET A 118 -6.86 1.61 3.34
N GLN A 119 -6.08 1.14 2.35
CA GLN A 119 -5.63 -0.26 2.32
C GLN A 119 -4.92 -0.65 3.62
N TYR A 120 -4.07 0.22 4.14
CA TYR A 120 -3.35 -0.02 5.39
C TYR A 120 -4.28 -0.21 6.58
N GLU A 121 -5.34 0.60 6.70
CA GLU A 121 -6.31 0.45 7.79
C GLU A 121 -6.98 -0.93 7.75
N PHE A 122 -7.48 -1.35 6.59
CA PHE A 122 -8.13 -2.65 6.43
C PHE A 122 -7.15 -3.81 6.59
N PHE A 123 -5.92 -3.65 6.11
CA PHE A 123 -4.84 -4.63 6.28
C PHE A 123 -4.48 -4.84 7.75
N MET A 124 -4.31 -3.76 8.51
CA MET A 124 -4.03 -3.84 9.95
C MET A 124 -5.20 -4.47 10.72
N LYS A 125 -6.45 -4.16 10.33
CA LYS A 125 -7.65 -4.82 10.86
C LYS A 125 -7.66 -6.33 10.55
N ALA A 126 -7.28 -6.72 9.34
CA ALA A 126 -7.19 -8.12 8.92
C ALA A 126 -6.12 -8.90 9.72
N LEU A 127 -4.92 -8.34 9.86
CA LEU A 127 -3.84 -8.92 10.68
C LEU A 127 -4.28 -9.12 12.13
N LYS A 128 -4.90 -8.09 12.73
CA LYS A 128 -5.41 -8.15 14.11
C LYS A 128 -6.47 -9.23 14.27
N ARG A 129 -7.41 -9.35 13.33
CA ARG A 129 -8.46 -10.37 13.34
C ARG A 129 -7.89 -11.79 13.26
N ASN A 130 -6.85 -11.98 12.45
CA ASN A 130 -6.18 -13.28 12.29
C ASN A 130 -5.12 -13.56 13.37
N ARG A 131 -4.95 -12.65 14.35
CA ARG A 131 -3.92 -12.69 15.42
C ARG A 131 -2.50 -12.87 14.86
N LYS A 132 -2.23 -12.27 13.70
CA LYS A 132 -0.94 -12.29 13.04
C LYS A 132 -0.21 -10.96 13.28
N PHE A 133 1.10 -11.03 13.42
CA PHE A 133 1.95 -9.86 13.65
C PHE A 133 3.08 -9.87 12.63
N LEU A 134 3.26 -8.75 11.93
CA LEU A 134 4.40 -8.53 11.05
C LEU A 134 5.56 -7.95 11.84
N ASN A 135 6.77 -8.34 11.48
CA ASN A 135 8.01 -7.73 11.98
C ASN A 135 8.25 -6.35 11.30
N VAL A 136 7.34 -5.40 11.54
CA VAL A 136 7.40 -4.07 10.93
C VAL A 136 8.56 -3.26 11.52
N LYS A 137 9.50 -2.85 10.68
CA LYS A 137 10.64 -2.00 11.03
C LYS A 137 10.38 -0.51 10.75
N GLY A 138 9.49 -0.22 9.81
CA GLY A 138 9.18 1.16 9.45
C GLY A 138 7.97 1.28 8.54
N VAL A 139 7.40 2.49 8.51
CA VAL A 139 6.26 2.84 7.66
C VAL A 139 6.59 4.15 6.92
N ILE A 140 6.54 4.13 5.60
CA ILE A 140 6.80 5.27 4.72
C ILE A 140 5.46 5.84 4.28
N PHE A 141 5.23 7.11 4.59
CA PHE A 141 4.02 7.83 4.21
C PHE A 141 4.32 8.77 3.05
N ASP A 142 3.85 8.41 1.85
CA ASP A 142 4.00 9.23 0.66
C ASP A 142 2.67 9.88 0.29
N SER A 143 2.65 11.21 0.29
CA SER A 143 1.54 12.01 -0.22
C SER A 143 0.19 11.72 0.48
N LEU A 144 0.23 11.40 1.78
CA LEU A 144 -0.95 11.04 2.58
C LEU A 144 -1.86 12.24 2.89
N PRO A 145 -3.16 11.99 3.15
CA PRO A 145 -4.07 13.03 3.61
C PRO A 145 -3.62 13.61 4.96
N ALA A 146 -3.39 14.92 5.02
CA ALA A 146 -3.17 15.65 6.25
C ALA A 146 -4.47 15.75 7.06
N LYS A 147 -4.40 16.02 8.38
CA LYS A 147 -5.58 16.29 9.23
C LYS A 147 -6.48 17.34 8.56
N THR A 148 -7.64 16.88 8.10
CA THR A 148 -8.58 17.64 7.30
C THR A 148 -9.55 18.40 8.20
N ASN A 149 -9.14 19.61 8.60
CA ASN A 149 -10.12 20.61 9.03
C ASN A 149 -10.61 21.35 7.78
N PHE A 150 -11.88 21.77 7.73
CA PHE A 150 -12.47 22.48 6.59
C PHE A 150 -11.58 23.62 6.07
N ARG A 151 -10.96 24.36 7.01
CA ARG A 151 -10.00 25.44 6.72
C ARG A 151 -8.75 24.97 5.96
N ASN A 152 -8.18 23.83 6.33
CA ASN A 152 -7.00 23.27 5.66
C ASN A 152 -7.34 22.78 4.25
N TYR A 153 -8.53 22.20 4.10
CA TYR A 153 -9.03 21.74 2.80
C TYR A 153 -9.30 22.92 1.86
N PHE A 154 -9.94 23.97 2.38
CA PHE A 154 -10.13 25.23 1.65
C PHE A 154 -8.80 25.84 1.24
N LYS A 155 -7.84 25.94 2.17
CA LYS A 155 -6.52 26.50 1.91
C LYS A 155 -5.78 25.71 0.82
N ALA A 156 -5.82 24.38 0.87
CA ALA A 156 -5.21 23.52 -0.13
C ALA A 156 -5.84 23.72 -1.52
N ILE A 157 -7.18 23.69 -1.62
CA ILE A 157 -7.89 23.89 -2.89
C ILE A 157 -7.66 25.31 -3.43
N HIS A 158 -7.67 26.31 -2.57
CA HIS A 158 -7.44 27.70 -2.96
C HIS A 158 -6.03 27.89 -3.53
N ILE A 159 -5.01 27.29 -2.90
CA ILE A 159 -3.62 27.31 -3.39
C ILE A 159 -3.48 26.54 -4.71
N MET A 160 -4.05 25.32 -4.81
CA MET A 160 -4.02 24.52 -6.05
C MET A 160 -4.65 25.26 -7.24
N ARG A 161 -5.62 26.14 -6.99
CA ARG A 161 -6.30 26.95 -8.00
C ARG A 161 -5.62 28.30 -8.27
N GLY A 162 -4.44 28.52 -7.71
CA GLY A 162 -3.67 29.76 -7.88
C GLY A 162 -4.31 30.98 -7.22
N GLY A 163 -5.13 30.80 -6.18
CA GLY A 163 -5.73 31.90 -5.42
C GLY A 163 -6.85 32.68 -6.13
N THR A 164 -7.35 32.18 -7.26
CA THR A 164 -8.14 32.97 -8.21
C THR A 164 -9.63 33.17 -7.84
N SER A 165 -10.24 32.27 -7.06
CA SER A 165 -11.66 32.39 -6.69
C SER A 165 -11.98 31.66 -5.39
N GLU A 166 -12.30 32.43 -4.34
CA GLU A 166 -12.66 31.92 -3.03
C GLU A 166 -13.99 31.15 -3.05
N ALA A 167 -15.03 31.67 -3.70
CA ALA A 167 -16.34 31.02 -3.77
C ALA A 167 -16.30 29.63 -4.44
N LYS A 168 -15.56 29.50 -5.55
CA LYS A 168 -15.37 28.20 -6.22
C LYS A 168 -14.54 27.23 -5.37
N SER A 169 -13.54 27.75 -4.66
CA SER A 169 -12.72 26.95 -3.74
C SER A 169 -13.55 26.46 -2.54
N ALA A 170 -14.45 27.29 -2.01
CA ALA A 170 -15.38 26.94 -0.94
C ALA A 170 -16.40 25.90 -1.37
N LEU A 171 -16.98 26.02 -2.58
CA LEU A 171 -17.88 25.03 -3.16
C LEU A 171 -17.21 23.67 -3.35
N MET A 172 -16.02 23.62 -3.99
CA MET A 172 -15.27 22.37 -4.14
C MET A 172 -14.87 21.77 -2.79
N THR A 173 -14.46 22.60 -1.83
CA THR A 173 -14.17 22.15 -0.47
C THR A 173 -15.39 21.54 0.17
N ALA A 174 -16.55 22.21 0.09
CA ALA A 174 -17.80 21.74 0.66
C ALA A 174 -18.22 20.40 0.05
N SER A 175 -18.19 20.25 -1.28
CA SER A 175 -18.54 19.00 -1.97
C SER A 175 -17.64 17.83 -1.58
N LEU A 176 -16.32 18.05 -1.49
CA LEU A 176 -15.37 17.02 -1.10
C LEU A 176 -15.48 16.69 0.40
N PHE A 177 -15.74 17.70 1.24
CA PHE A 177 -15.88 17.52 2.68
C PHE A 177 -17.21 16.86 3.08
N THR A 178 -18.32 17.15 2.39
CA THR A 178 -19.60 16.44 2.59
C THR A 178 -19.54 15.01 2.06
N GLY A 179 -18.94 14.79 0.89
CA GLY A 179 -18.69 13.44 0.37
C GLY A 179 -17.82 12.60 1.32
N TRP A 180 -16.81 13.22 1.95
CA TRP A 180 -15.96 12.56 2.94
C TRP A 180 -16.68 12.31 4.27
N ARG A 181 -17.49 13.25 4.79
CA ARG A 181 -18.25 13.06 6.04
C ARG A 181 -19.39 12.04 5.92
N MET A 182 -20.14 12.04 4.80
CA MET A 182 -21.22 11.06 4.60
C MET A 182 -20.71 9.62 4.61
N ARG A 183 -19.42 9.42 4.33
CA ARG A 183 -18.77 8.12 4.27
C ARG A 183 -18.31 7.55 5.63
N PHE A 184 -18.21 8.38 6.67
CA PHE A 184 -17.82 7.96 8.02
C PHE A 184 -18.98 8.02 9.05
N MET A 185 -20.21 8.29 8.59
CA MET A 185 -21.42 8.31 9.42
C MET A 185 -22.30 7.04 9.24
N ILE A 186 -21.79 6.02 8.56
CA ILE A 186 -22.41 4.68 8.42
C ILE A 186 -21.32 3.66 8.79
#